data_AF-A0AB39XUC6-F1
#
_entry.id   AF-A0AB39XUC6-F1
#
_cell.length_a   1.000
_cell.length_b   1.000
_cell.length_c   1.000
_cell.angle_alpha   90.00
_cell.angle_beta   90.00
_cell.angle_gamma   90.00
#
_symmetry.space_group_name_H-M   'P 1'
#
loop_
_entity.id
_entity.type
_entity.pdbx_description
1 polymer ?
#
loop_
_entity_poly.entity_id
_entity_poly.type
_entity_poly.pdbx_seq_one_letter_code
_entity_poly.pdbx_strand_id
1 'polypeptide(L)' 'MIATPEPSGPLPDDLDAAADQAIAACGGDAREAVRALIVANDFLEAELDQLRRKVSTGYARGRLPSRVRKGVADE' A
#
# COMPACT_ATOMS: atom_id res chain seq x y z
N MET A 1 9.16 12.96 11.88
CA MET A 1 8.57 13.44 10.62
C MET A 1 7.50 12.43 10.22
N ILE A 2 6.23 12.78 10.39
CA ILE A 2 5.11 12.01 9.85
C ILE A 2 4.92 12.55 8.44
N ALA A 3 5.10 11.70 7.44
CA ALA A 3 4.74 12.05 6.07
C ALA A 3 3.23 12.27 6.04
N THR A 4 2.81 13.51 5.86
CA THR A 4 1.45 13.82 5.40
C THR A 4 1.28 13.15 4.04
N PRO A 5 0.22 12.36 3.80
CA PRO A 5 -0.05 11.87 2.46
C PRO A 5 -0.37 13.09 1.60
N GLU A 6 0.57 13.47 0.74
CA GLU A 6 0.30 14.35 -0.39
C GLU A 6 -0.88 13.76 -1.18
N PRO A 7 -1.81 14.56 -1.70
CA PRO A 7 -2.90 14.06 -2.54
C PRO A 7 -2.30 13.60 -3.87
N SER A 8 -1.71 12.40 -3.89
CA SER A 8 -1.17 11.74 -5.09
C SER A 8 -2.26 11.06 -5.92
N GLY A 9 -3.49 11.58 -5.84
CA GLY A 9 -4.61 11.12 -6.64
C GLY A 9 -4.54 11.72 -8.05
N PRO A 10 -4.89 10.97 -9.11
CA PRO A 10 -5.02 11.54 -10.45
C PRO A 10 -6.02 12.71 -10.40
N LEU A 11 -5.76 13.77 -11.18
CA LEU A 11 -6.72 14.86 -11.32
C LEU A 11 -8.01 14.31 -11.96
N PRO A 12 -9.17 14.98 -11.80
CA PRO A 12 -10.44 14.48 -12.37
C PRO A 12 -10.35 14.16 -13.87
N ASP A 13 -9.67 15.01 -14.65
CA ASP A 13 -9.44 14.79 -16.08
C ASP A 13 -8.56 13.55 -16.37
N ASP A 14 -7.64 13.22 -15.46
CA ASP A 14 -6.81 12.02 -15.56
C ASP A 14 -7.63 10.75 -15.25
N LEU A 15 -8.63 10.86 -14.38
CA LEU A 15 -9.52 9.75 -14.03
C LEU A 15 -10.46 9.40 -15.18
N ASP A 16 -11.05 10.40 -15.84
CA ASP A 16 -11.92 10.16 -16.98
C ASP A 16 -11.16 9.51 -18.14
N ALA A 17 -9.94 10.01 -18.44
CA ALA A 17 -9.08 9.41 -19.46
C ALA A 17 -8.64 7.98 -19.10
N ALA A 18 -8.40 7.69 -17.82
CA ALA A 18 -8.07 6.34 -17.35
C ALA A 18 -9.28 5.39 -17.42
N ALA A 19 -10.48 5.89 -17.14
CA ALA A 19 -11.72 5.14 -17.27
C ALA A 19 -11.98 4.74 -18.73
N ASP A 20 -11.82 5.69 -19.65
CA ASP A 20 -11.94 5.44 -21.10
C ASP A 20 -10.95 4.38 -21.58
N GLN A 21 -9.70 4.42 -21.10
CA GLN A 21 -8.69 3.42 -21.41
C GLN A 21 -9.06 2.03 -20.88
N ALA A 22 -9.57 1.95 -19.65
CA ALA A 22 -10.01 0.68 -19.07
C ALA A 22 -11.20 0.08 -19.84
N ILE A 23 -12.17 0.92 -20.23
CA ILE A 23 -13.32 0.50 -21.05
C ILE A 23 -12.85 0.01 -22.42
N ALA A 24 -11.93 0.74 -23.08
CA ALA A 24 -11.36 0.33 -24.36
C ALA A 24 -10.60 -1.00 -24.27
N ALA A 25 -9.86 -1.24 -23.18
CA ALA A 25 -9.18 -2.52 -22.93
C ALA A 25 -10.15 -3.70 -22.77
N CYS A 26 -11.38 -3.43 -22.30
CA CYS A 26 -12.46 -4.42 -22.19
C CYS A 26 -13.36 -4.46 -23.43
N GLY A 27 -12.89 -3.97 -24.58
CA GLY A 27 -13.64 -4.03 -25.84
C GLY A 27 -14.85 -3.09 -25.90
N GLY A 28 -14.88 -2.06 -25.05
CA GLY A 28 -15.98 -1.10 -24.97
C GLY A 28 -17.08 -1.47 -23.98
N ASP A 29 -16.98 -2.62 -23.30
CA ASP A 29 -17.95 -3.01 -22.28
C ASP A 29 -17.56 -2.46 -20.90
N ALA A 30 -18.26 -1.40 -20.49
CA ALA A 30 -18.05 -0.78 -19.18
C ALA A 30 -18.36 -1.73 -18.00
N ARG A 31 -19.28 -2.69 -18.15
CA ARG A 31 -19.59 -3.67 -17.09
C ARG A 31 -18.44 -4.65 -16.91
N GLU A 32 -17.83 -5.09 -18.00
CA GLU A 32 -16.63 -5.94 -17.93
C GLU A 32 -15.42 -5.17 -17.41
N ALA A 33 -15.26 -3.89 -17.77
CA ALA A 33 -14.23 -3.02 -17.19
C ALA A 33 -14.37 -2.89 -15.66
N VAL A 34 -15.59 -2.68 -15.15
CA VAL A 34 -15.85 -2.62 -13.70
C VAL A 34 -15.53 -3.96 -13.02
N ARG A 35 -15.90 -5.09 -13.63
CA ARG A 35 -15.55 -6.42 -13.09
C ARG A 35 -14.04 -6.63 -13.03
N ALA A 36 -13.32 -6.27 -14.10
CA ALA A 36 -11.87 -6.35 -14.15
C ALA A 36 -11.21 -5.46 -13.07
N LEU A 37 -11.72 -4.24 -12.88
CA LEU A 37 -11.24 -3.33 -11.84
C LEU A 37 -11.47 -3.86 -10.42
N ILE A 38 -12.61 -4.49 -10.15
CA ILE A 38 -12.87 -5.12 -8.84
C ILE A 38 -11.86 -6.24 -8.58
N VAL A 39 -11.66 -7.14 -9.54
CA VAL A 39 -10.69 -8.24 -9.41
C VAL A 39 -9.26 -7.71 -9.24
N ALA A 40 -8.89 -6.66 -10.00
CA ALA A 40 -7.60 -6.02 -9.88
C ALA A 40 -7.40 -5.37 -8.50
N ASN A 41 -8.45 -4.75 -7.95
CA ASN A 41 -8.39 -4.15 -6.62
C ASN A 41 -8.20 -5.22 -5.54
N ASP A 42 -9.00 -6.30 -5.56
CA ASP A 42 -8.86 -7.43 -4.63
C ASP A 42 -7.43 -8.01 -4.65
N PHE A 43 -6.82 -8.09 -5.85
CA PHE A 43 -5.43 -8.53 -6.01
C PHE A 43 -4.43 -7.56 -5.36
N LEU A 44 -4.55 -6.26 -5.60
CA LEU A 44 -3.65 -5.24 -5.04
C LEU A 44 -3.76 -5.16 -3.52
N GLU A 45 -4.97 -5.29 -2.97
CA GLU A 45 -5.21 -5.37 -1.52
C GLU A 45 -4.50 -6.59 -0.92
N ALA A 46 -4.58 -7.75 -1.57
CA ALA A 46 -3.87 -8.95 -1.15
C ALA A 46 -2.33 -8.77 -1.21
N GLU A 47 -1.79 -8.13 -2.25
CA GLU A 47 -0.36 -7.82 -2.34
C GLU A 47 0.11 -6.86 -1.24
N LEU A 48 -0.68 -5.82 -0.95
CA LEU A 48 -0.40 -4.88 0.13
C LEU A 48 -0.35 -5.59 1.49
N ASP A 49 -1.29 -6.49 1.76
CA ASP A 49 -1.32 -7.26 3.00
C ASP A 49 -0.13 -8.22 3.11
N GLN A 50 0.26 -8.86 2.02
CA GLN A 50 1.48 -9.68 1.96
C GLN A 50 2.73 -8.85 2.25
N LEU A 51 2.83 -7.66 1.64
CA LEU A 51 3.96 -6.77 1.85
C LEU A 51 4.03 -6.27 3.29
N ARG A 52 2.89 -5.84 3.86
CA ARG A 52 2.78 -5.41 5.27
C ARG A 52 3.24 -6.49 6.24
N ARG A 53 2.86 -7.77 5.99
CA ARG A 53 3.34 -8.91 6.79
C ARG A 53 4.85 -9.06 6.70
N LYS A 54 5.43 -9.03 5.49
CA LYS A 54 6.89 -9.15 5.29
C LYS A 54 7.66 -8.02 5.98
N VAL A 55 7.21 -6.77 5.83
CA VAL A 55 7.85 -5.61 6.49
C VAL A 55 7.72 -5.67 8.01
N SER A 56 6.56 -6.06 8.54
CA SER A 56 6.35 -6.27 9.99
C SER A 56 7.28 -7.33 10.57
N THR A 57 7.50 -8.45 9.85
CA THR A 57 8.46 -9.46 10.30
C THR A 57 9.91 -8.98 10.29
N GLY A 58 10.28 -8.07 9.37
CA GLY A 58 11.60 -7.43 9.36
C GLY A 58 11.78 -6.40 10.48
N TYR A 59 10.73 -5.63 10.80
CA TYR A 59 10.73 -4.65 11.90
C TYR A 59 10.79 -5.33 13.27
N ALA A 60 10.11 -6.47 13.45
CA ALA A 60 10.14 -7.25 14.69
C ALA A 60 11.50 -7.96 14.92
N ARG A 61 12.23 -8.30 13.86
CA ARG A 61 13.54 -8.99 13.95
C ARG A 61 14.72 -8.03 14.14
N GLY A 62 14.52 -6.72 14.15
CA GLY A 62 15.61 -5.76 14.03
C GLY A 62 15.40 -4.40 14.71
N ARG A 63 15.05 -4.36 16.00
CA ARG A 63 15.38 -3.26 16.95
C ARG A 63 15.16 -3.74 18.37
N LEU A 64 16.06 -3.63 19.35
CA LEU A 64 17.43 -3.17 19.52
C LEU A 64 17.94 -3.94 20.76
N PRO A 65 19.25 -4.27 20.90
CA PRO A 65 19.75 -4.78 22.17
C PRO A 65 19.39 -3.77 23.25
N SER A 66 18.66 -4.22 24.27
CA SER A 66 18.40 -3.45 25.47
C SER A 66 19.76 -2.90 25.91
N ARG A 67 19.91 -1.57 25.98
CA ARG A 67 21.00 -0.99 26.75
C ARG A 67 20.78 -1.42 28.19
N VAL A 68 21.32 -2.59 28.53
CA VAL A 68 21.60 -2.98 29.91
C VAL A 68 22.61 -1.95 30.38
N ARG A 69 22.12 -0.87 30.98
CA ARG A 69 22.96 -0.05 31.85
C ARG A 69 23.30 -0.92 33.03
N LYS A 70 24.40 -1.67 32.89
CA LYS A 70 25.11 -2.32 34.00
C LYS A 70 25.45 -1.21 34.99
N GLY A 71 25.11 -1.45 36.25
CA GLY A 71 24.89 -0.45 37.26
C GLY A 71 26.10 0.40 37.65
N VAL A 72 25.79 1.43 38.42
CA VAL A 72 26.54 1.72 39.63
C VAL A 72 25.50 1.77 40.74
N ALA A 73 25.54 0.73 41.58
CA ALA A 73 24.89 0.67 42.87
C ALA A 73 25.79 1.40 43.89
N ASP A 74 25.13 2.13 44.76
CA ASP A 74 25.45 2.42 46.17
C ASP A 74 26.75 3.14 46.58
N GLU A 75 26.50 4.08 47.51
CA GLU A 75 27.35 4.85 48.43
C GLU A 75 27.98 6.18 47.94
#